data_AF-A0A2A5SPL2-F1
#
_entry.id   AF-A0A2A5SPL2-F1
#
_cell.length_a   1.000
_cell.length_b   1.000
_cell.length_c   1.000
_cell.angle_alpha   90.00
_cell.angle_beta   90.00
_cell.angle_gamma   90.00
#
_symmetry.space_group_name_H-M   'P 1'
#
loop_
_entity.id
_entity.type
_entity.pdbx_description
1 polymer ?
#
loop_
_entity_poly.entity_id
_entity_poly.type
_entity_poly.pdbx_seq_one_letter_code
_entity_poly.pdbx_strand_id
1 'polypeptide(L)'
;MRLALVDQKKLTIISRLSWMSLGVISAVNHQEKQVEEYIEAAFQDLEKTSYDENLNVLYYLRAVIYKKLEKNKLALMTLEKGIQFISEHNSHYMLANFYYLAALLVENDKSRAYFSKSQLFTELYKEKVFDKI
;
A
#
# COMPACT_ATOMS: atom_id res chain seq x y z
N MET A 1 -40.49 -15.24 -10.86
CA MET A 1 -39.01 -15.37 -10.88
C MET A 1 -38.43 -14.03 -11.34
N ARG A 2 -38.29 -13.06 -10.42
CA ARG A 2 -37.55 -11.81 -10.70
C ARG A 2 -36.08 -12.13 -10.39
N LEU A 3 -35.30 -12.39 -11.43
CA LEU A 3 -33.85 -12.26 -11.37
C LEU A 3 -33.57 -10.77 -11.16
N ALA A 4 -33.68 -10.31 -9.91
CA ALA A 4 -33.00 -9.11 -9.50
C ALA A 4 -31.52 -9.47 -9.60
N LEU A 5 -30.91 -9.07 -10.72
CA LEU A 5 -29.48 -8.93 -10.85
C LEU A 5 -29.04 -8.09 -9.66
N VAL A 6 -28.60 -8.76 -8.59
CA VAL A 6 -27.70 -8.15 -7.62
C VAL A 6 -26.46 -7.88 -8.43
N ASP A 7 -26.44 -6.70 -9.05
CA ASP A 7 -25.23 -6.12 -9.57
C ASP A 7 -24.35 -5.96 -8.32
N GLN A 8 -23.55 -6.99 -8.03
CA GLN A 8 -22.55 -6.94 -6.98
C GLN A 8 -21.64 -5.78 -7.38
N LYS A 9 -21.93 -4.60 -6.84
CA LYS A 9 -21.28 -3.36 -7.21
C LYS A 9 -19.78 -3.54 -6.98
N LYS A 10 -19.04 -3.78 -8.06
CA LYS A 10 -17.60 -4.05 -7.99
C LYS A 10 -16.94 -2.87 -7.27
N LEU A 11 -16.07 -3.19 -6.31
CA LEU A 11 -15.32 -2.18 -5.58
C LEU A 11 -14.47 -1.36 -6.55
N THR A 12 -14.72 -0.06 -6.58
CA THR A 12 -13.91 0.88 -7.38
C THR A 12 -12.60 1.20 -6.65
N ILE A 13 -11.59 1.63 -7.41
CA ILE A 13 -10.32 2.13 -6.84
C ILE A 13 -10.57 3.23 -5.81
N ILE A 14 -11.48 4.17 -6.09
CA ILE A 14 -11.85 5.27 -5.16
C ILE A 14 -12.40 4.72 -3.85
N SER A 15 -13.26 3.70 -3.91
CA SER A 15 -13.81 3.07 -2.71
C SER A 15 -12.72 2.39 -1.87
N ARG A 16 -11.79 1.68 -2.53
CA ARG A 16 -10.64 1.04 -1.86
C ARG A 16 -9.73 2.06 -1.19
N LEU A 17 -9.40 3.15 -1.89
CA LEU A 17 -8.57 4.23 -1.35
C LEU A 17 -9.26 4.98 -0.20
N SER A 18 -10.58 5.10 -0.25
CA SER A 18 -11.38 5.69 0.83
C SER A 18 -11.30 4.83 2.10
N TRP A 19 -11.44 3.50 1.96
CA TRP A 19 -11.23 2.58 3.08
C TRP A 19 -9.81 2.65 3.63
N MET A 20 -8.79 2.67 2.77
CA MET A 20 -7.41 2.80 3.23
C MET A 20 -7.14 4.12 3.95
N SER A 21 -7.76 5.22 3.50
CA SER A 21 -7.65 6.52 4.16
C SER A 21 -8.28 6.49 5.56
N LEU A 22 -9.44 5.86 5.71
CA LEU A 22 -10.06 5.61 7.01
C LEU A 22 -9.16 4.72 7.88
N GLY A 23 -8.55 3.69 7.30
CA GLY A 23 -7.56 2.85 7.96
C GLY A 23 -6.37 3.64 8.51
N VAL A 24 -5.81 4.58 7.75
CA VAL A 24 -4.72 5.45 8.24
C VAL A 24 -5.17 6.31 9.41
N ILE A 25 -6.36 6.92 9.33
CA ILE A 25 -6.93 7.74 10.42
C ILE A 25 -7.14 6.90 11.68
N SER A 26 -7.73 5.71 11.54
CA SER A 26 -7.93 4.79 12.68
C SER A 26 -6.60 4.29 13.27
N ALA A 27 -5.58 4.06 12.45
CA ALA A 27 -4.25 3.66 12.92
C ALA A 27 -3.59 4.75 13.77
N VAL A 28 -3.70 6.03 13.37
CA VAL A 28 -3.23 7.17 14.17
C VAL A 28 -3.93 7.24 15.53
N ASN A 29 -5.19 6.80 15.61
CA ASN A 29 -5.96 6.76 16.85
C ASN A 29 -5.85 5.40 17.59
N HIS A 30 -4.92 4.52 17.21
CA HIS A 30 -4.71 3.18 17.78
C HIS A 30 -5.97 2.29 17.81
N GLN A 31 -6.85 2.46 16.82
CA GLN A 31 -8.10 1.70 16.65
C GLN A 31 -7.87 0.44 15.81
N GLU A 32 -7.17 -0.55 16.37
CA GLU A 32 -6.71 -1.73 15.62
C GLU A 32 -7.84 -2.54 14.97
N LYS A 33 -8.97 -2.70 15.66
CA LYS A 33 -10.11 -3.45 15.12
C LYS A 33 -10.67 -2.79 13.85
N GLN A 34 -10.89 -1.47 13.89
CA GLN A 34 -11.37 -0.72 12.73
C GLN A 34 -10.35 -0.73 11.59
N VAL A 35 -9.06 -0.68 11.91
CA VAL A 35 -7.98 -0.82 10.92
C VAL A 35 -8.10 -2.13 10.15
N GLU A 36 -8.32 -3.25 10.85
CA GLU A 36 -8.46 -4.57 10.21
C GLU A 36 -9.68 -4.62 9.29
N GLU A 37 -10.83 -4.12 9.76
CA GLU A 37 -12.07 -4.03 8.97
C GLU A 37 -11.87 -3.20 7.69
N TYR A 38 -11.19 -2.04 7.78
CA TYR A 38 -10.93 -1.19 6.63
C TYR A 38 -9.90 -1.77 5.66
N ILE A 39 -8.86 -2.45 6.15
CA ILE A 39 -7.90 -3.16 5.28
C ILE A 39 -8.62 -4.29 4.54
N GLU A 40 -9.44 -5.07 5.22
CA GLU A 40 -10.20 -6.17 4.61
C GLU A 40 -11.13 -5.64 3.50
N ALA A 41 -11.92 -4.59 3.80
CA ALA A 41 -12.80 -3.97 2.82
C ALA A 41 -12.04 -3.38 1.61
N ALA A 42 -10.86 -2.81 1.82
CA ALA A 42 -10.04 -2.26 0.74
C ALA A 42 -9.42 -3.32 -0.17
N PHE A 43 -9.10 -4.50 0.36
CA PHE A 43 -8.43 -5.59 -0.37
C PHE A 43 -9.39 -6.69 -0.86
N GLN A 44 -10.67 -6.63 -0.51
CA GLN A 44 -11.68 -7.60 -0.95
C GLN A 44 -11.69 -7.76 -2.48
N ASP A 45 -11.55 -8.98 -2.98
CA ASP A 45 -11.57 -9.33 -4.41
C ASP A 45 -10.59 -8.49 -5.26
N LEU A 46 -9.47 -8.06 -4.69
CA LEU A 46 -8.47 -7.25 -5.40
C LEU A 46 -7.93 -7.99 -6.64
N GLU A 47 -7.72 -9.29 -6.53
CA GLU A 47 -7.21 -10.17 -7.60
C GLU A 47 -8.17 -10.28 -8.80
N LYS A 48 -9.45 -9.95 -8.61
CA LYS A 48 -10.47 -9.94 -9.67
C LYS A 48 -10.67 -8.54 -10.29
N THR A 49 -9.97 -7.54 -9.77
CA THR A 49 -10.07 -6.16 -10.23
C THR A 49 -9.08 -5.94 -11.38
N SER A 50 -9.52 -5.31 -12.48
CA SER A 50 -8.61 -4.89 -13.55
C SER A 50 -7.52 -4.00 -12.98
N TYR A 51 -6.28 -4.24 -13.39
CA TYR A 51 -5.16 -3.47 -12.90
C TYR A 51 -5.31 -1.97 -13.23
N ASP A 52 -4.97 -1.15 -12.24
CA ASP A 52 -4.82 0.29 -12.31
C ASP A 52 -3.65 0.66 -11.38
N GLU A 53 -2.80 1.58 -11.79
CA GLU A 53 -1.59 1.92 -11.02
C GLU A 53 -1.90 2.45 -9.62
N ASN A 54 -3.09 3.03 -9.41
CA ASN A 54 -3.52 3.47 -8.09
C ASN A 54 -3.78 2.31 -7.11
N LEU A 55 -3.92 1.07 -7.59
CA LEU A 55 -3.96 -0.10 -6.71
C LEU A 55 -2.64 -0.30 -5.96
N ASN A 56 -1.52 0.18 -6.50
CA ASN A 56 -0.22 0.15 -5.83
C ASN A 56 -0.26 0.94 -4.52
N VAL A 57 -1.01 2.05 -4.48
CA VAL A 57 -1.19 2.89 -3.29
C VAL A 57 -1.79 2.11 -2.12
N LEU A 58 -2.60 1.07 -2.37
CA LEU A 58 -3.22 0.27 -1.31
C LEU A 58 -2.16 -0.45 -0.45
N TYR A 59 -1.12 -1.01 -1.08
CA TYR A 59 -0.01 -1.64 -0.35
C TYR A 59 0.79 -0.60 0.44
N TYR A 60 1.02 0.57 -0.15
CA TYR A 60 1.73 1.65 0.53
C TYR A 60 0.98 2.12 1.79
N LEU A 61 -0.31 2.41 1.66
CA LEU A 61 -1.14 2.86 2.78
C LEU A 61 -1.25 1.78 3.87
N ARG A 62 -1.32 0.50 3.48
CA ARG A 62 -1.33 -0.60 4.45
C ARG A 62 -0.01 -0.69 5.23
N ALA A 63 1.12 -0.45 4.57
CA ALA A 63 2.42 -0.38 5.25
C ALA A 63 2.51 0.83 6.19
N VAL A 64 1.99 2.01 5.78
CA VAL A 64 1.90 3.19 6.64
C VAL A 64 1.05 2.89 7.88
N ILE A 65 -0.13 2.28 7.70
CA ILE A 65 -0.99 1.82 8.80
C ILE A 65 -0.21 0.94 9.77
N TYR A 66 0.46 -0.10 9.27
CA TYR A 66 1.22 -0.99 10.15
C TYR A 66 2.40 -0.29 10.83
N LYS A 67 3.07 0.65 10.18
CA LYS A 67 4.10 1.50 10.82
C LYS A 67 3.51 2.35 11.95
N LYS A 68 2.34 2.96 11.75
CA LYS A 68 1.65 3.75 12.80
C LYS A 68 1.22 2.90 14.00
N LEU A 69 0.91 1.62 13.76
CA LEU A 69 0.63 0.63 14.81
C LEU A 69 1.90 -0.06 15.34
N GLU A 70 3.10 0.44 15.02
CA GLU A 70 4.40 -0.13 15.44
C GLU A 70 4.63 -1.59 14.99
N LYS A 71 3.86 -2.07 14.02
CA LYS A 71 3.95 -3.42 13.43
C LYS A 71 4.95 -3.45 12.26
N ASN A 72 6.20 -3.05 12.51
CA ASN A 72 7.21 -2.82 11.47
C ASN A 72 7.47 -4.04 10.55
N LYS A 73 7.45 -5.25 11.10
CA LYS A 73 7.60 -6.48 10.31
C LYS A 73 6.47 -6.66 9.29
N LEU A 74 5.22 -6.39 9.69
CA LEU A 74 4.07 -6.46 8.80
C LEU A 74 4.09 -5.33 7.77
N ALA A 75 4.54 -4.13 8.17
CA ALA A 75 4.74 -3.03 7.25
C ALA A 75 5.75 -3.39 6.15
N LEU A 76 6.91 -3.95 6.52
CA LEU A 76 7.94 -4.37 5.56
C LEU A 76 7.43 -5.46 4.61
N MET A 77 6.80 -6.51 5.15
CA MET A 77 6.22 -7.59 4.33
C MET A 77 5.17 -7.05 3.35
N THR A 78 4.41 -6.02 3.75
CA THR A 78 3.41 -5.38 2.88
C THR A 78 4.08 -4.61 1.75
N LEU A 79 5.18 -3.91 2.03
CA LEU A 79 5.96 -3.20 1.01
C LEU A 79 6.61 -4.16 0.02
N GLU A 80 7.20 -5.25 0.49
CA GLU A 80 7.80 -6.27 -0.38
C GLU A 80 6.76 -6.89 -1.32
N LYS A 81 5.56 -7.19 -0.81
CA LYS A 81 4.42 -7.63 -1.65
C LYS A 81 3.99 -6.56 -2.66
N GLY A 82 3.92 -5.29 -2.25
CA GLY A 82 3.56 -4.21 -3.16
C GLY A 82 4.61 -3.96 -4.24
N ILE A 83 5.90 -4.07 -3.92
CA ILE A 83 6.99 -4.00 -4.91
C ILE A 83 6.86 -5.14 -5.93
N GLN A 84 6.54 -6.36 -5.48
CA GLN A 84 6.27 -7.47 -6.37
C GLN A 84 5.05 -7.18 -7.28
N PHE A 85 3.94 -6.72 -6.70
CA PHE A 85 2.72 -6.37 -7.45
C PHE A 85 2.98 -5.29 -8.52
N ILE A 86 3.68 -4.21 -8.16
CA ILE A 86 4.10 -3.15 -9.09
C ILE A 86 4.92 -3.73 -10.25
N SER A 87 5.86 -4.63 -9.93
CA SER A 87 6.76 -5.25 -10.91
C SER A 87 6.01 -6.20 -11.86
N GLU A 88 5.10 -7.01 -11.36
CA GLU A 88 4.28 -7.95 -12.15
C GLU A 88 3.37 -7.22 -13.15
N HIS A 89 2.99 -5.98 -12.84
CA HIS A 89 2.16 -5.14 -13.70
C HIS A 89 2.97 -4.15 -14.56
N ASN A 90 4.30 -4.27 -14.60
CA ASN A 90 5.20 -3.37 -15.34
C ASN A 90 4.98 -1.88 -15.04
N SER A 91 4.56 -1.56 -13.82
CA SER A 91 4.47 -0.17 -13.37
C SER A 91 5.76 0.22 -12.68
N HIS A 92 6.04 1.51 -12.68
CA HIS A 92 7.14 2.10 -11.92
C HIS A 92 6.63 3.03 -10.82
N TYR A 93 5.31 3.26 -10.80
CA TYR A 93 4.65 4.20 -9.93
C TYR A 93 4.85 3.85 -8.45
N MET A 94 5.43 4.81 -7.72
CA MET A 94 5.74 4.81 -6.29
C MET A 94 6.88 3.89 -5.85
N LEU A 95 7.66 3.27 -6.75
CA LEU A 95 8.75 2.38 -6.31
C LEU A 95 9.76 3.10 -5.40
N ALA A 96 10.08 4.36 -5.67
CA ALA A 96 10.96 5.13 -4.79
C ALA A 96 10.36 5.26 -3.39
N ASN A 97 9.07 5.58 -3.30
CA ASN A 97 8.35 5.70 -2.04
C ASN A 97 8.29 4.38 -1.25
N PHE A 98 8.05 3.25 -1.93
CA PHE A 98 8.04 1.92 -1.30
C PHE A 98 9.40 1.58 -0.69
N TYR A 99 10.47 1.78 -1.47
CA TYR A 99 11.82 1.49 -1.01
C TYR A 99 12.27 2.44 0.11
N TYR A 100 11.89 3.72 0.04
CA TYR A 100 12.16 4.67 1.10
C TYR A 100 11.52 4.24 2.42
N LEU A 101 10.23 3.90 2.40
CA LEU A 101 9.53 3.44 3.60
C LEU A 101 10.12 2.13 4.13
N ALA A 102 10.51 1.20 3.25
CA ALA A 102 11.18 -0.04 3.64
C ALA A 102 12.52 0.23 4.35
N ALA A 103 13.29 1.21 3.87
CA ALA A 103 14.55 1.60 4.48
C ALA A 103 14.38 2.11 5.93
N LEU A 104 13.27 2.79 6.22
CA LEU A 104 12.95 3.28 7.57
C LEU A 104 12.50 2.17 8.54
N LEU A 105 12.14 0.99 8.04
CA LEU A 105 11.60 -0.11 8.84
C LEU A 105 12.65 -1.17 9.23
N VAL A 106 13.87 -1.03 8.72
CA VAL A 106 14.98 -1.96 8.95
C VAL A 106 16.24 -1.19 9.32
N GLU A 107 17.23 -1.91 9.85
CA GLU A 107 18.50 -1.32 10.29
C GLU A 107 19.67 -1.75 9.38
N ASN A 108 20.82 -1.08 9.57
CA ASN A 108 22.12 -1.46 9.02
C ASN A 108 22.12 -1.60 7.48
N ASP A 109 22.77 -2.65 6.97
CA ASP A 109 23.00 -2.87 5.53
C ASP A 109 21.70 -2.98 4.73
N LYS A 110 20.64 -3.54 5.33
CA LYS A 110 19.34 -3.64 4.67
C LYS A 110 18.71 -2.26 4.46
N SER A 111 18.84 -1.37 5.45
CA SER A 111 18.36 0.01 5.34
C SER A 111 19.08 0.73 4.21
N ARG A 112 20.41 0.63 4.17
CA ARG A 112 21.25 1.21 3.10
C ARG A 112 20.85 0.69 1.73
N ALA A 113 20.66 -0.62 1.58
CA ALA A 113 20.27 -1.22 0.31
C ALA A 113 18.90 -0.72 -0.19
N TYR A 114 17.92 -0.60 0.70
CA TYR A 114 16.61 -0.04 0.35
C TYR A 114 16.69 1.46 0.02
N PHE A 115 17.48 2.23 0.76
CA PHE A 115 17.68 3.65 0.49
C PHE A 115 18.31 3.88 -0.89
N SER A 116 19.35 3.12 -1.25
CA SER A 116 19.98 3.19 -2.58
C SER A 116 18.99 2.87 -3.69
N LYS A 117 18.09 1.89 -3.51
CA LYS A 117 17.02 1.61 -4.47
C LYS A 117 16.04 2.79 -4.57
N SER A 118 15.64 3.37 -3.45
CA SER A 118 14.79 4.57 -3.45
C SER A 118 15.39 5.71 -4.28
N GLN A 119 16.69 5.97 -4.12
CA GLN A 119 17.40 6.99 -4.88
C GLN A 119 17.43 6.66 -6.37
N LEU A 120 17.76 5.42 -6.74
CA LEU A 120 17.75 4.96 -8.12
C LEU A 120 16.39 5.20 -8.80
N PHE A 121 15.28 4.79 -8.17
CA PHE A 121 13.95 4.99 -8.74
C PHE A 121 13.56 6.47 -8.80
N THR A 122 13.97 7.27 -7.81
CA THR A 122 13.80 8.74 -7.84
C THR A 122 14.53 9.35 -9.04
N GLU A 123 15.76 8.93 -9.30
CA GLU A 123 16.58 9.46 -10.39
C GLU A 123 16.03 9.08 -11.77
N LEU A 124 15.61 7.82 -11.93
CA LEU A 124 15.09 7.28 -13.19
C LEU A 124 13.71 7.85 -13.54
N TYR A 125 12.79 7.91 -12.57
CA TYR A 125 11.38 8.23 -12.80
C TYR A 125 10.95 9.60 -12.28
N LYS A 126 11.89 10.36 -11.69
CA LYS A 126 11.63 11.70 -11.12
C LYS A 126 10.53 11.70 -10.07
N GLU A 127 10.37 10.59 -9.35
CA GLU A 127 9.38 10.48 -8.29
C GLU A 127 9.71 11.40 -7.12
N LYS A 128 8.69 12.03 -6.55
CA LYS A 128 8.84 12.74 -5.28
C LYS A 128 8.67 11.73 -4.14
N VAL A 129 9.72 11.54 -3.35
CA VAL A 129 9.68 10.72 -2.14
C VAL A 129 8.98 11.47 -1.02
N PHE A 130 8.12 10.78 -0.28
CA PHE A 130 7.43 11.28 0.89
C PHE A 130 8.28 11.06 2.15
N ASP A 131 8.88 12.13 2.65
CA ASP A 131 9.86 12.12 3.75
C ASP A 131 9.27 12.48 5.13
N LYS A 132 7.96 12.74 5.21
CA LYS A 132 7.23 13.13 6.43
C LYS A 132 6.21 12.07 6.86
N ILE A 133 6.66 10.85 7.15
CA ILE A 133 5.80 9.66 7.42
C ILE A 133 6.06 9.04 8.78
#